data_AF-A0AAV0WGV6-F1
#
_entry.id   AF-A0AAV0WGV6-F1
#
_cell.length_a   1.000
_cell.length_b   1.000
_cell.length_c   1.000
_cell.angle_alpha   90.00
_cell.angle_beta   90.00
_cell.angle_gamma   90.00
#
_symmetry.space_group_name_H-M   'P 1'
#
loop_
_entity.id
_entity.type
_entity.pdbx_description
1 polymer ?
#
loop_
_entity_poly.entity_id
_entity_poly.type
_entity_poly.pdbx_seq_one_letter_code
_entity_poly.pdbx_strand_id
1 'polypeptide(L)'
;MTTEEKLTILSFDEMYLSHQIDFDRKKEQVIGPHKSVQVVMARGLISKWKQPIFYKYDTPLTSEILFDIIEKLHEVGFNVVGVVSDMGPTNQGLLKSISVSYEQPNFKHPITGQRVHVFADIPYLIKLCRNNYLDHSFILKDNENETFIGINTLNELMEISTQDLKLPYKLSHNHLNCTGPMRQKVKLASQLFSNTVATAVAYVGQKGAI
;
A
#
# COMPACT_ATOMS: atom_id res chain seq x y z
N MET A 1 12.92 -5.94 -26.82
CA MET A 1 12.20 -4.88 -26.08
C MET A 1 12.81 -3.55 -26.45
N THR A 2 11.97 -2.60 -26.85
CA THR A 2 12.37 -1.19 -27.06
C THR A 2 12.78 -0.54 -25.74
N THR A 3 13.42 0.63 -25.77
CA THR A 3 13.79 1.37 -24.56
C THR A 3 12.58 1.66 -23.66
N GLU A 4 11.43 1.97 -24.27
CA GLU A 4 10.16 2.20 -23.56
C GLU A 4 9.63 0.93 -22.90
N GLU A 5 9.71 -0.22 -23.58
CA GLU A 5 9.29 -1.50 -23.02
C GLU A 5 10.19 -1.99 -21.87
N LYS A 6 11.39 -1.43 -21.74
CA LYS A 6 12.35 -1.72 -20.66
C LYS A 6 12.23 -0.77 -19.45
N LEU A 7 11.31 0.19 -19.48
CA LEU A 7 10.99 1.00 -18.30
C LEU A 7 10.41 0.10 -17.22
N THR A 8 11.01 0.15 -16.03
CA THR A 8 10.77 -0.82 -14.96
C THR A 8 10.43 -0.13 -13.66
N ILE A 9 9.46 -0.69 -12.94
CA ILE A 9 9.12 -0.34 -11.57
C ILE A 9 9.53 -1.50 -10.66
N LEU A 10 10.15 -1.19 -9.53
CA LEU A 10 10.42 -2.18 -8.48
C LEU A 10 9.32 -2.12 -7.44
N SER A 11 8.77 -3.26 -7.05
CA SER A 11 7.88 -3.38 -5.89
C SER A 11 8.48 -4.36 -4.90
N PHE A 12 8.49 -4.01 -3.62
CA PHE A 12 9.06 -4.86 -2.59
C PHE A 12 8.23 -4.88 -1.33
N ASP A 13 8.17 -6.05 -0.71
CA ASP A 13 7.43 -6.30 0.52
C ASP A 13 8.05 -7.49 1.29
N GLU A 14 7.75 -7.56 2.58
CA GLU A 14 8.17 -8.63 3.49
C GLU A 14 7.02 -9.62 3.71
N MET A 15 7.31 -10.92 3.60
CA MET A 15 6.34 -11.98 3.87
C MET A 15 6.77 -12.80 5.08
N TYR A 16 5.89 -12.95 6.07
CA TYR A 16 6.13 -13.82 7.22
C TYR A 16 6.00 -15.30 6.86
N LEU A 17 6.87 -16.12 7.45
CA LEU A 17 6.94 -17.57 7.22
C LEU A 17 6.48 -18.34 8.47
N SER A 18 6.24 -19.64 8.32
CA SER A 18 5.82 -20.54 9.41
C SER A 18 6.92 -20.83 10.47
N HIS A 19 8.13 -20.26 10.30
CA HIS A 19 9.26 -20.40 11.22
C HIS A 19 9.70 -21.88 11.46
N GLN A 20 9.63 -22.69 10.41
CA GLN A 20 10.00 -24.11 10.44
C GLN A 20 11.42 -24.34 9.89
N ILE A 21 12.01 -25.45 10.32
CA ILE A 21 13.28 -25.96 9.80
C ILE A 21 12.96 -26.98 8.72
N ASP A 22 13.65 -26.89 7.59
CA ASP A 22 13.59 -27.88 6.51
C ASP A 22 15.00 -28.33 6.11
N PHE A 23 15.12 -29.49 5.47
CA PHE A 23 16.40 -30.00 4.96
C PHE A 23 16.33 -30.19 3.45
N ASP A 24 17.05 -29.35 2.71
CA ASP A 24 17.22 -29.49 1.28
C ASP A 24 18.22 -30.62 1.00
N ARG A 25 17.67 -31.81 0.76
CA ARG A 25 18.46 -33.02 0.46
C ARG A 25 19.35 -32.88 -0.78
N LYS A 26 18.98 -32.08 -1.78
CA LYS A 26 19.78 -31.95 -3.01
C LYS A 26 21.03 -31.11 -2.79
N LYS A 27 20.91 -30.07 -1.96
CA LYS A 27 22.03 -29.19 -1.61
C LYS A 27 22.69 -29.54 -0.28
N GLU A 28 22.19 -30.58 0.39
CA GLU A 28 22.64 -31.05 1.70
C GLU A 28 22.72 -29.92 2.75
N GLN A 29 21.71 -29.05 2.77
CA GLN A 29 21.67 -27.89 3.65
C GLN A 29 20.40 -27.86 4.48
N VAL A 30 20.53 -27.38 5.72
CA VAL A 30 19.40 -27.03 6.57
C VAL A 30 18.95 -25.62 6.20
N ILE A 31 17.65 -25.44 5.96
CA ILE A 31 17.01 -24.16 5.67
C ILE A 31 16.16 -23.76 6.88
N GLY A 32 16.32 -22.52 7.31
CA GLY A 32 15.60 -21.99 8.46
C GLY A 32 16.17 -22.43 9.82
N PRO A 33 15.46 -22.10 10.90
CA PRO A 33 14.16 -21.45 10.87
C PRO A 33 14.28 -19.96 10.50
N HIS A 34 13.39 -19.48 9.65
CA HIS A 34 13.33 -18.08 9.22
C HIS A 34 11.99 -17.46 9.59
N LYS A 35 12.01 -16.19 10.02
CA LYS A 35 10.81 -15.44 10.40
C LYS A 35 10.12 -14.85 9.18
N SER A 36 10.90 -14.32 8.24
CA SER A 36 10.38 -13.61 7.08
C SER A 36 11.27 -13.75 5.86
N VAL A 37 10.70 -13.40 4.71
CA VAL A 37 11.44 -13.26 3.46
C VAL A 37 11.13 -11.91 2.84
N GLN A 38 12.17 -11.15 2.55
CA GLN A 38 12.09 -9.94 1.75
C GLN A 38 12.10 -10.35 0.28
N VAL A 39 11.18 -9.81 -0.51
CA VAL A 39 11.12 -10.04 -1.97
C VAL A 39 11.10 -8.71 -2.69
N VAL A 40 11.84 -8.61 -3.80
CA VAL A 40 11.73 -7.50 -4.76
C VAL A 40 11.29 -8.08 -6.11
N MET A 41 10.23 -7.52 -6.66
CA MET A 41 9.76 -7.81 -8.02
C MET A 41 10.02 -6.63 -8.94
N ALA A 42 10.58 -6.92 -10.11
CA ALA A 42 10.57 -6.00 -11.23
C ALA A 42 9.28 -6.18 -12.04
N ARG A 43 8.72 -5.07 -12.49
CA ARG A 43 7.53 -5.04 -13.35
C ARG A 43 7.74 -4.03 -14.46
N GLY A 44 7.39 -4.41 -15.69
CA GLY A 44 7.35 -3.48 -16.81
C GLY A 44 6.32 -2.38 -16.56
N LEU A 45 6.72 -1.12 -16.75
CA LEU A 45 5.82 0.03 -16.62
C LEU A 45 4.83 0.07 -17.78
N ILE A 46 5.35 -0.08 -19.01
CA ILE A 46 4.57 -0.07 -20.25
C ILE A 46 4.22 -1.49 -20.69
N SER A 47 5.22 -2.39 -20.64
CA SER A 47 5.11 -3.77 -21.09
C SER A 47 4.55 -4.67 -19.98
N LYS A 48 3.76 -5.69 -20.37
CA LYS A 48 3.08 -6.59 -19.42
C LYS A 48 3.97 -7.77 -19.00
N TRP A 49 4.99 -7.48 -18.20
CA TRP A 49 5.82 -8.53 -17.58
C TRP A 49 6.09 -8.21 -16.11
N LYS A 50 6.40 -9.26 -15.35
CA LYS A 50 6.85 -9.17 -13.96
C LYS A 50 7.76 -10.35 -13.64
N GLN A 51 8.77 -10.13 -12.81
CA GLN A 51 9.70 -11.17 -12.38
C GLN A 51 10.20 -10.88 -10.96
N PRO A 52 10.25 -11.88 -10.05
CA PRO A 52 11.00 -11.75 -8.81
C PRO A 52 12.50 -11.72 -9.13
N ILE A 53 13.19 -10.69 -8.67
CA ILE A 53 14.61 -10.46 -8.98
C ILE A 53 15.52 -10.54 -7.74
N PHE A 54 14.93 -10.44 -6.55
CA PHE A 54 15.65 -10.57 -5.30
C PHE A 54 14.75 -11.27 -4.27
N TYR A 55 15.35 -12.17 -3.51
CA TYR A 55 14.76 -12.66 -2.28
C TYR A 55 15.86 -12.92 -1.24
N LYS A 56 15.57 -12.65 0.02
CA LYS A 56 16.47 -13.01 1.12
C LYS A 56 15.70 -13.19 2.42
N TYR A 57 16.08 -14.19 3.21
CA TYR A 57 15.48 -14.45 4.50
C TYR A 57 15.98 -13.48 5.57
N ASP A 58 15.09 -13.11 6.48
CA ASP A 58 15.36 -12.33 7.70
C ASP A 58 16.26 -11.09 7.48
N THR A 59 16.16 -10.49 6.29
CA THR A 59 17.01 -9.37 5.89
C THR A 59 16.12 -8.24 5.39
N PRO A 60 16.13 -7.07 6.04
CA PRO A 60 15.42 -5.90 5.53
C PRO A 60 16.07 -5.40 4.24
N LEU A 61 15.28 -4.78 3.36
CA LEU A 61 15.84 -4.10 2.19
C LEU A 61 16.59 -2.84 2.63
N THR A 62 17.90 -2.80 2.39
CA THR A 62 18.74 -1.63 2.67
C THR A 62 19.04 -0.83 1.41
N SER A 63 19.58 0.39 1.57
CA SER A 63 19.98 1.25 0.45
C SER A 63 21.00 0.58 -0.46
N GLU A 64 21.94 -0.16 0.14
CA GLU A 64 23.01 -0.85 -0.59
C GLU A 64 22.43 -1.97 -1.45
N ILE A 65 21.51 -2.76 -0.90
CA ILE A 65 20.84 -3.84 -1.65
C ILE A 65 19.98 -3.24 -2.77
N LEU A 66 19.21 -2.18 -2.48
CA LEU A 66 18.37 -1.53 -3.48
C LEU A 66 19.20 -0.98 -4.65
N PHE A 67 20.32 -0.32 -4.37
CA PHE A 67 21.19 0.21 -5.41
C PHE A 67 21.88 -0.89 -6.20
N ASP A 68 22.40 -1.95 -5.57
CA ASP A 68 22.96 -3.12 -6.26
C ASP A 68 21.94 -3.76 -7.23
N ILE A 69 20.67 -3.86 -6.83
CA ILE A 69 19.59 -4.34 -7.70
C ILE A 69 19.40 -3.42 -8.92
N ILE A 70 19.35 -2.11 -8.69
CA ILE A 70 19.15 -1.12 -9.76
C ILE A 70 20.34 -1.13 -10.73
N GLU A 71 21.56 -1.23 -10.23
CA GLU A 71 22.78 -1.35 -11.03
C GLU A 71 22.75 -2.59 -11.92
N LYS A 72 22.46 -3.77 -11.36
CA LYS A 72 22.35 -5.03 -12.13
C LYS A 72 21.26 -4.98 -13.20
N LEU A 73 20.11 -4.36 -12.91
CA LEU A 73 19.08 -4.17 -13.93
C LEU A 73 19.53 -3.24 -15.05
N HIS A 74 20.25 -2.18 -14.70
CA HIS A 74 20.80 -1.24 -15.67
C HIS A 74 21.82 -1.91 -16.61
N GLU A 75 22.69 -2.77 -16.08
CA GLU A 75 23.66 -3.55 -16.87
C GLU A 75 22.97 -4.47 -17.91
N VAL A 76 21.82 -5.05 -17.56
CA VAL A 76 21.00 -5.87 -18.47
C VAL A 76 20.18 -4.98 -19.44
N GLY A 77 20.20 -3.66 -19.24
CA GLY A 77 19.59 -2.65 -20.09
C GLY A 77 18.17 -2.27 -19.69
N PHE A 78 17.70 -2.64 -18.49
CA PHE A 78 16.42 -2.19 -17.94
C PHE A 78 16.59 -0.88 -17.16
N ASN A 79 15.70 0.08 -17.39
CA ASN A 79 15.76 1.37 -16.71
C ASN A 79 14.74 1.43 -15.57
N VAL A 80 15.21 1.46 -14.33
CA VAL A 80 14.35 1.60 -13.16
C VAL A 80 13.96 3.07 -13.00
N VAL A 81 12.66 3.35 -13.12
CA VAL A 81 12.12 4.73 -13.05
C VAL A 81 11.30 4.99 -11.79
N GLY A 82 10.98 3.94 -11.03
CA GLY A 82 10.31 4.09 -9.76
C GLY A 82 10.33 2.85 -8.90
N VAL A 83 10.04 3.06 -7.62
CA VAL A 83 9.94 2.03 -6.60
C VAL A 83 8.63 2.15 -5.84
N VAL A 84 8.07 1.04 -5.41
CA VAL A 84 6.82 0.94 -4.65
C VAL A 84 7.04 0.08 -3.43
N SER A 85 6.65 0.59 -2.26
CA SER A 85 6.68 -0.17 -1.01
C SER A 85 5.45 0.10 -0.17
N ASP A 86 5.23 -0.74 0.84
CA ASP A 86 4.39 -0.34 1.96
C ASP A 86 5.07 0.80 2.76
N MET A 87 4.36 1.34 3.74
CA MET A 87 4.88 2.39 4.63
C MET A 87 5.19 1.84 6.02
N GLY A 88 5.68 0.60 6.12
CA GLY A 88 6.14 0.02 7.38
C GLY A 88 7.39 0.73 7.94
N PRO A 89 7.68 0.65 9.25
CA PRO A 89 8.80 1.35 9.87
C PRO A 89 10.16 1.07 9.19
N THR A 90 10.41 -0.17 8.78
CA THR A 90 11.63 -0.58 8.07
C THR A 90 11.76 0.12 6.73
N ASN A 91 10.70 0.12 5.92
CA ASN A 91 10.69 0.79 4.61
C ASN A 91 10.78 2.31 4.76
N GLN A 92 10.15 2.90 5.78
CA GLN A 92 10.35 4.32 6.10
C GLN A 92 11.81 4.63 6.48
N GLY A 93 12.48 3.72 7.20
CA GLY A 93 13.91 3.82 7.51
C GLY A 93 14.78 3.83 6.26
N LEU A 94 14.51 2.93 5.30
CA LEU A 94 15.15 2.89 3.99
C LEU A 94 14.94 4.20 3.22
N LEU A 95 13.70 4.70 3.12
CA LEU A 95 13.42 5.93 2.40
C LEU A 95 14.16 7.14 3.00
N LYS A 96 14.24 7.21 4.33
CA LYS A 96 15.03 8.24 5.02
C LYS A 96 16.52 8.12 4.73
N SER A 97 17.08 6.91 4.66
CA SER A 97 18.52 6.73 4.39
C SER A 97 18.92 7.20 2.99
N ILE A 98 18.00 7.15 2.03
CA ILE A 98 18.20 7.66 0.67
C ILE A 98 17.68 9.10 0.47
N SER A 99 17.45 9.83 1.56
CA SER A 99 17.01 11.24 1.57
C SER A 99 15.68 11.50 0.86
N VAL A 100 14.75 10.54 0.88
CA VAL A 100 13.40 10.72 0.35
C VAL A 100 12.52 11.39 1.41
N SER A 101 11.86 12.47 1.02
CA SER A 101 10.89 13.21 1.84
C SER A 101 9.64 13.56 1.03
N TYR A 102 8.69 14.25 1.66
CA TYR A 102 7.51 14.77 0.96
C TYR A 102 7.90 15.83 -0.10
N GLU A 103 8.87 16.69 0.20
CA GLU A 103 9.41 17.70 -0.72
C GLU A 103 10.28 17.06 -1.82
N GLN A 104 10.95 15.95 -1.49
CA GLN A 104 11.81 15.22 -2.42
C GLN A 104 11.36 13.74 -2.54
N PRO A 105 10.30 13.44 -3.30
CA PRO A 105 9.72 12.10 -3.41
C PRO A 105 10.47 11.20 -4.41
N ASN A 106 11.79 11.38 -4.52
CA ASN A 106 12.64 10.68 -5.48
C ASN A 106 14.10 10.67 -5.00
N PHE A 107 14.85 9.70 -5.51
CA PHE A 107 16.30 9.62 -5.35
C PHE A 107 16.97 9.49 -6.72
N LYS A 108 18.30 9.65 -6.77
CA LYS A 108 19.07 9.54 -8.01
C LYS A 108 19.42 8.08 -8.30
N HIS A 109 19.24 7.66 -9.54
CA HIS A 109 19.71 6.37 -10.04
C HIS A 109 21.24 6.30 -9.88
N PRO A 110 21.80 5.21 -9.31
CA PRO A 110 23.22 5.12 -8.98
C PRO A 110 24.15 5.25 -10.20
N ILE A 111 23.76 4.70 -11.34
CA ILE A 111 24.53 4.80 -12.59
C ILE A 111 24.19 6.05 -13.42
N THR A 112 22.92 6.26 -13.78
CA THR A 112 22.53 7.29 -14.76
C THR A 112 22.32 8.68 -14.15
N GLY A 113 22.18 8.79 -12.82
CA GLY A 113 21.80 10.02 -12.14
C GLY A 113 20.37 10.50 -12.38
N GLN A 114 19.57 9.77 -13.17
CA GLN A 114 18.16 10.07 -13.43
C GLN A 114 17.31 9.89 -12.16
N ARG A 115 16.15 10.53 -12.11
CA ARG A 115 15.26 10.42 -10.95
C ARG A 115 14.54 9.08 -10.94
N VAL A 116 14.59 8.41 -9.80
CA VAL A 116 13.78 7.23 -9.48
C VAL A 116 12.71 7.66 -8.48
N HIS A 117 11.45 7.61 -8.90
CA HIS A 117 10.32 8.10 -8.11
C HIS A 117 9.88 7.07 -7.06
N VAL A 118 9.55 7.54 -5.87
CA VAL A 118 9.06 6.67 -4.79
C VAL A 118 7.54 6.77 -4.71
N PHE A 119 6.88 5.61 -4.65
CA PHE A 119 5.44 5.50 -4.49
C PHE A 119 5.11 4.65 -3.27
N ALA A 120 4.03 5.01 -2.59
CA ALA A 120 3.44 4.18 -1.56
C ALA A 120 2.40 3.23 -2.16
N ASP A 121 2.22 2.07 -1.54
CA ASP A 121 1.12 1.16 -1.87
C ASP A 121 -0.24 1.81 -1.57
N ILE A 122 -0.97 2.18 -2.63
CA ILE A 122 -2.26 2.88 -2.54
C ILE A 122 -3.30 2.06 -1.77
N PRO A 123 -3.51 0.75 -2.06
CA PRO A 123 -4.31 -0.14 -1.24
C PRO A 123 -3.99 -0.07 0.26
N TYR A 124 -2.71 -0.04 0.64
CA TYR A 124 -2.30 0.12 2.03
C TYR A 124 -2.73 1.47 2.62
N LEU A 125 -2.51 2.57 1.89
CA LEU A 125 -2.91 3.91 2.32
C LEU A 125 -4.43 4.01 2.56
N ILE A 126 -5.25 3.47 1.66
CA ILE A 126 -6.72 3.49 1.81
C ILE A 126 -7.15 2.73 3.06
N LYS A 127 -6.49 1.60 3.38
CA LYS A 127 -6.75 0.85 4.62
C LYS A 127 -6.38 1.67 5.85
N LEU A 128 -5.25 2.38 5.84
CA LEU A 128 -4.83 3.24 6.94
C LEU A 128 -5.79 4.40 7.16
N CYS A 129 -6.17 5.11 6.08
CA CYS A 129 -7.19 6.16 6.15
C CYS A 129 -8.48 5.64 6.77
N ARG A 130 -8.93 4.44 6.36
CA ARG A 130 -10.13 3.83 6.92
C ARG A 130 -9.96 3.51 8.39
N ASN A 131 -8.86 2.86 8.77
CA ASN A 131 -8.64 2.48 10.17
C ASN A 131 -8.60 3.73 11.07
N ASN A 132 -7.89 4.78 10.64
CA ASN A 132 -7.85 6.05 11.36
C ASN A 132 -9.25 6.70 11.47
N TYR A 133 -10.03 6.68 10.39
CA TYR A 133 -11.40 7.16 10.41
C TYR A 133 -12.29 6.39 11.41
N LEU A 134 -12.18 5.06 11.45
CA LEU A 134 -12.97 4.25 12.37
C LEU A 134 -12.54 4.42 13.83
N ASP A 135 -11.23 4.56 14.09
CA ASP A 135 -10.67 4.61 15.45
C ASP A 135 -10.75 6.01 16.07
N HIS A 136 -10.55 7.05 15.25
CA HIS A 136 -10.34 8.42 15.72
C HIS A 136 -11.19 9.46 15.00
N SER A 137 -11.92 9.08 13.94
CA SER A 137 -12.65 10.01 13.07
C SER A 137 -11.72 10.99 12.32
N PHE A 138 -12.29 11.90 11.55
CA PHE A 138 -11.53 12.98 10.88
C PHE A 138 -11.94 14.34 11.44
N ILE A 139 -10.97 15.25 11.48
CA ILE A 139 -11.20 16.66 11.78
C ILE A 139 -10.88 17.43 10.51
N LEU A 140 -11.91 18.01 9.89
CA LEU A 140 -11.73 18.96 8.79
C LEU A 140 -11.71 20.36 9.36
N LYS A 141 -10.63 21.09 9.10
CA LYS A 141 -10.53 22.51 9.44
C LYS A 141 -10.89 23.33 8.21
N ASP A 142 -11.92 24.17 8.32
CA ASP A 142 -12.23 25.20 7.34
C ASP A 142 -12.15 26.57 8.03
N ASN A 143 -11.09 27.31 7.70
CA ASN A 143 -10.69 28.56 8.36
C ASN A 143 -10.63 28.41 9.90
N GLU A 144 -11.64 28.90 10.61
CA GLU A 144 -11.76 28.90 12.08
C GLU A 144 -12.60 27.75 12.65
N ASN A 145 -13.33 27.02 11.79
CA ASN A 145 -14.24 25.97 12.23
C ASN A 145 -13.60 24.58 12.10
N GLU A 146 -13.67 23.79 13.17
CA GLU A 146 -13.32 22.38 13.15
C GLU A 146 -14.59 21.54 13.02
N THR A 147 -14.73 20.84 11.90
CA THR A 147 -15.83 19.90 11.67
C THR A 147 -15.36 18.48 11.96
N PHE A 148 -16.01 17.84 12.92
CA PHE A 148 -15.75 16.46 13.25
C PHE A 148 -16.56 15.53 12.34
N ILE A 149 -15.88 14.75 11.52
CA ILE A 149 -16.49 13.74 10.65
C ILE A 149 -16.26 12.38 11.30
N GLY A 150 -17.25 11.98 12.10
CA GLY A 150 -17.25 10.70 12.80
C GLY A 150 -17.97 9.59 12.07
N ILE A 151 -17.91 8.40 12.68
CA ILE A 151 -18.64 7.22 12.21
C ILE A 151 -20.16 7.35 12.36
N ASN A 152 -20.63 8.26 13.22
CA ASN A 152 -22.05 8.47 13.54
C ASN A 152 -22.89 8.75 12.29
N THR A 153 -22.41 9.62 11.40
CA THR A 153 -23.08 9.92 10.13
C THR A 153 -23.32 8.67 9.28
N LEU A 154 -22.40 7.69 9.32
CA LEU A 154 -22.56 6.44 8.60
C LEU A 154 -23.47 5.44 9.34
N ASN A 155 -23.49 5.47 10.67
CA ASN A 155 -24.44 4.68 11.46
C ASN A 155 -25.87 5.17 11.20
N GLU A 156 -26.12 6.48 11.25
CA GLU A 156 -27.42 7.09 10.96
C GLU A 156 -27.85 6.81 9.51
N LEU A 157 -26.93 6.92 8.55
CA LEU A 157 -27.21 6.56 7.16
C LEU A 157 -27.66 5.09 7.01
N MET A 158 -27.07 4.19 7.79
CA MET A 158 -27.45 2.77 7.81
C MET A 158 -28.83 2.54 8.45
N GLU A 159 -29.20 3.30 9.48
CA GLU A 159 -30.52 3.24 10.13
C GLU A 159 -31.63 3.77 9.23
N ILE A 160 -31.35 4.82 8.43
CA ILE A 160 -32.31 5.39 7.48
C ILE A 160 -32.48 4.46 6.27
N SER A 161 -31.42 3.76 5.87
CA SER A 161 -31.40 2.85 4.72
C SER A 161 -31.77 1.41 5.13
N THR A 162 -32.94 1.22 5.72
CA THR A 162 -33.41 -0.11 6.21
C THR A 162 -34.08 -0.98 5.15
N GLN A 163 -34.60 -0.39 4.07
CA GLN A 163 -35.28 -1.11 2.99
C GLN A 163 -34.30 -1.93 2.12
N ASP A 164 -34.79 -2.92 1.38
CA ASP A 164 -33.96 -3.75 0.49
C ASP A 164 -33.29 -2.93 -0.63
N LEU A 165 -33.94 -1.86 -1.10
CA LEU A 165 -33.40 -0.90 -2.06
C LEU A 165 -32.69 0.26 -1.33
N LYS A 166 -31.47 -0.01 -0.84
CA LYS A 166 -30.66 0.99 -0.14
C LYS A 166 -29.91 1.90 -1.10
N LEU A 167 -29.85 3.19 -0.77
CA LEU A 167 -28.98 4.15 -1.46
C LEU A 167 -27.49 3.68 -1.41
N PRO A 168 -26.91 3.38 -0.24
CA PRO A 168 -25.58 2.78 -0.15
C PRO A 168 -25.66 1.24 -0.07
N TYR A 169 -26.14 0.56 -1.11
CA TYR A 169 -26.35 -0.90 -1.12
C TYR A 169 -25.13 -1.77 -0.78
N LYS A 170 -23.90 -1.23 -0.91
CA LYS A 170 -22.65 -1.94 -0.54
C LYS A 170 -22.28 -1.76 0.93
N LEU A 171 -22.79 -0.73 1.60
CA LEU A 171 -22.44 -0.43 2.98
C LEU A 171 -23.14 -1.42 3.93
N SER A 172 -22.39 -1.93 4.89
CA SER A 172 -22.89 -2.92 5.86
C SER A 172 -22.14 -2.77 7.18
N HIS A 173 -22.64 -3.41 8.25
CA HIS A 173 -22.00 -3.36 9.57
C HIS A 173 -20.54 -3.82 9.54
N ASN A 174 -20.17 -4.71 8.62
CA ASN A 174 -18.79 -5.16 8.43
C ASN A 174 -17.83 -4.06 7.97
N HIS A 175 -18.34 -2.98 7.37
CA HIS A 175 -17.53 -1.82 6.97
C HIS A 175 -17.15 -0.96 8.17
N LEU A 176 -18.07 -0.86 9.15
CA LEU A 176 -17.94 -0.02 10.35
C LEU A 176 -17.27 -0.79 11.50
N ASN A 177 -17.70 -2.02 11.75
CA ASN A 177 -17.17 -2.90 12.80
C ASN A 177 -15.95 -3.70 12.31
N CYS A 178 -14.99 -3.00 11.72
CA CYS A 178 -13.84 -3.65 11.10
C CYS A 178 -12.73 -3.96 12.12
N THR A 179 -12.70 -5.20 12.62
CA THR A 179 -11.71 -5.68 13.60
C THR A 179 -10.79 -6.77 13.03
N GLY A 180 -9.61 -6.91 13.65
CA GLY A 180 -8.65 -7.98 13.35
C GLY A 180 -8.33 -8.15 11.85
N PRO A 181 -8.42 -9.37 11.29
CA PRO A 181 -8.10 -9.65 9.89
C PRO A 181 -8.93 -8.83 8.87
N MET A 182 -10.12 -8.35 9.24
CA MET A 182 -10.95 -7.54 8.34
C MET A 182 -10.29 -6.19 8.03
N ARG A 183 -9.38 -5.71 8.91
CA ARG A 183 -8.62 -4.47 8.67
C ARG A 183 -7.70 -4.57 7.44
N GLN A 184 -7.34 -5.78 7.04
CA GLN A 184 -6.52 -6.03 5.85
C GLN A 184 -7.34 -6.11 4.55
N LYS A 185 -8.67 -6.19 4.62
CA LYS A 185 -9.55 -6.26 3.44
C LYS A 185 -9.69 -4.89 2.78
N VAL A 186 -8.90 -4.65 1.74
CA VAL A 186 -8.93 -3.41 0.92
C VAL A 186 -10.33 -3.14 0.36
N LYS A 187 -11.06 -4.18 -0.06
CA LYS A 187 -12.42 -4.06 -0.59
C LYS A 187 -13.36 -3.28 0.33
N LEU A 188 -13.33 -3.57 1.64
CA LEU A 188 -14.19 -2.89 2.61
C LEU A 188 -13.80 -1.41 2.75
N ALA A 189 -12.50 -1.11 2.76
CA ALA A 189 -12.02 0.27 2.83
C ALA A 189 -12.40 1.09 1.58
N SER A 190 -12.22 0.51 0.38
CA SER A 190 -12.60 1.19 -0.88
C SER A 190 -14.11 1.34 -1.05
N GLN A 191 -14.92 0.39 -0.55
CA GLN A 191 -16.38 0.50 -0.59
C GLN A 191 -16.90 1.56 0.38
N LEU A 192 -16.29 1.70 1.56
CA LEU A 192 -16.60 2.75 2.52
C LEU A 192 -16.35 4.14 1.92
N PHE A 193 -15.16 4.37 1.36
CA PHE A 193 -14.80 5.63 0.69
C PHE A 193 -15.20 5.61 -0.80
N SER A 194 -16.48 5.39 -1.07
CA SER A 194 -17.00 5.37 -2.44
C SER A 194 -17.90 6.56 -2.74
N ASN A 195 -17.97 6.94 -4.01
CA ASN A 195 -18.86 7.98 -4.50
C ASN A 195 -20.34 7.70 -4.17
N THR A 196 -20.76 6.42 -4.20
CA THR A 196 -22.12 6.01 -3.86
C THR A 196 -22.46 6.32 -2.39
N VAL A 197 -21.54 6.04 -1.46
CA VAL A 197 -21.73 6.37 -0.03
C VAL A 197 -21.78 7.88 0.15
N ALA A 198 -20.86 8.63 -0.47
CA ALA A 198 -20.84 10.09 -0.39
C ALA A 198 -22.14 10.73 -0.93
N THR A 199 -22.65 10.24 -2.06
CA THR A 199 -23.91 10.71 -2.65
C THR A 199 -25.11 10.42 -1.74
N ALA A 200 -25.12 9.24 -1.11
CA ALA A 200 -26.17 8.87 -0.16
C ALA A 200 -26.17 9.79 1.08
N VAL A 201 -24.99 10.05 1.66
CA VAL A 201 -24.83 11.01 2.77
C VAL A 201 -25.34 12.39 2.35
N ALA A 202 -24.88 12.91 1.20
CA ALA A 202 -25.28 14.23 0.73
C ALA A 202 -26.80 14.35 0.50
N TYR A 203 -27.43 13.32 -0.07
CA TYR A 203 -28.87 13.29 -0.31
C TYR A 203 -29.68 13.31 0.98
N VAL A 204 -29.28 12.49 1.97
CA VAL A 204 -29.97 12.41 3.26
C VAL A 204 -29.77 13.70 4.07
N GLY A 205 -28.56 14.28 4.03
CA GLY A 205 -28.26 15.57 4.66
C GLY A 205 -29.06 16.73 4.04
N GLN A 206 -29.24 16.77 2.72
CA GLN A 206 -30.10 17.77 2.06
C GLN A 206 -31.57 17.68 2.51
N LYS A 207 -32.02 16.50 2.95
CA LYS A 207 -33.36 16.30 3.50
C LYS A 207 -33.46 16.57 5.00
N GLY A 208 -32.36 16.94 5.67
CA GLY A 208 -32.30 17.15 7.11
C GLY A 208 -32.52 15.87 7.92
N ALA A 209 -32.23 14.71 7.33
CA ALA A 209 -32.39 13.41 7.98
C ALA A 209 -31.11 12.93 8.68
N ILE A 210 -29.97 13.61 8.45
CA ILE A 210 -28.69 13.55 9.17
C ILE A 210 -28.04 14.94 9.15
#